data_AF-A0A8I1IMB6-F1
#
_entry.id   AF-A0A8I1IMB6-F1
#
_cell.length_a   1.000
_cell.length_b   1.000
_cell.length_c   1.000
_cell.angle_alpha   90.00
_cell.angle_beta   90.00
_cell.angle_gamma   90.00
#
_symmetry.space_group_name_H-M   'P 1'
#
loop_
_entity.id
_entity.type
_entity.pdbx_description
1 polymer ?
#
loop_
_entity_poly.entity_id
_entity_poly.type
_entity_poly.pdbx_seq_one_letter_code
_entity_poly.pdbx_strand_id
1 'polypeptide(L)' 'MGEWTTAQVQDRLELAAGVMRQMPAVKPQGYFSAWPEYFHSFGDQVGQEPRMRRPLPSPRMITEAEEALLW' A
#
# COMPACT_ATOMS: atom_id res chain seq x y z
N MET A 1 27.09 11.41 3.15
CA MET A 1 26.26 10.32 2.61
C MET A 1 26.75 9.08 3.32
N GLY A 2 26.03 8.61 4.34
CA GLY A 2 26.52 7.55 5.24
C GLY A 2 26.76 6.24 4.49
N GLU A 3 27.63 5.38 5.02
CA GLU A 3 27.83 4.03 4.47
C GLU A 3 26.51 3.26 4.53
N TRP A 4 26.02 2.87 3.36
CA TRP A 4 24.82 2.06 3.24
C TRP A 4 25.17 0.58 3.26
N THR A 5 24.52 -0.15 4.14
CA THR A 5 24.65 -1.61 4.19
C THR A 5 23.61 -2.25 3.27
N THR A 6 23.92 -3.43 2.74
CA THR A 6 22.97 -4.21 1.92
C THR A 6 21.64 -4.44 2.63
N ALA A 7 21.66 -4.66 3.95
CA ALA A 7 20.46 -4.85 4.76
C ALA A 7 19.57 -3.59 4.75
N GLN A 8 20.16 -2.40 4.92
CA GLN A 8 19.41 -1.15 4.87
C GLN A 8 18.75 -0.91 3.51
N VAL A 9 19.43 -1.27 2.42
CA VAL A 9 18.87 -1.17 1.06
C VAL A 9 17.70 -2.12 0.88
N GLN A 10 17.84 -3.37 1.34
CA GLN A 10 16.77 -4.36 1.29
C GLN A 10 15.52 -3.87 2.03
N ASP A 11 15.67 -3.42 3.28
CA ASP A 11 14.56 -2.90 4.09
C ASP A 11 13.86 -1.73 3.38
N ARG A 12 14.64 -0.88 2.71
CA ARG A 12 14.17 0.28 1.96
C ARG A 12 13.29 -0.11 0.78
N LEU A 13 13.73 -1.11 0.01
CA LEU A 13 13.01 -1.62 -1.16
C LEU A 13 11.75 -2.39 -0.77
N GLU A 14 11.82 -3.19 0.31
CA GLU A 14 10.66 -3.91 0.84
C GLU A 14 9.57 -2.94 1.32
N LEU A 15 9.96 -1.88 2.03
CA LEU A 15 9.06 -0.80 2.44
C LEU A 15 8.43 -0.13 1.22
N ALA A 16 9.21 0.21 0.19
CA ALA A 16 8.69 0.82 -1.03
C ALA A 16 7.65 -0.07 -1.74
N ALA A 17 7.92 -1.37 -1.86
CA ALA A 17 6.96 -2.32 -2.40
C ALA A 17 5.68 -2.41 -1.55
N GLY A 18 5.81 -2.35 -0.23
CA GLY A 18 4.69 -2.31 0.71
C GLY A 18 3.82 -1.07 0.55
N VAL A 19 4.43 0.09 0.32
CA VAL A 19 3.72 1.36 0.05
C VAL A 19 2.98 1.28 -1.28
N MET A 20 3.65 0.89 -2.36
CA MET A 20 3.06 0.81 -3.70
C MET A 20 1.84 -0.12 -3.77
N ARG A 21 1.86 -1.25 -3.03
CA ARG A 21 0.71 -2.17 -2.95
C ARG A 21 -0.55 -1.56 -2.30
N GLN A 22 -0.38 -0.54 -1.47
CA GLN A 22 -1.46 0.13 -0.75
C GLN A 22 -1.92 1.41 -1.44
N MET A 23 -1.16 1.91 -2.42
CA MET A 23 -1.56 3.07 -3.20
C MET A 23 -2.81 2.74 -4.05
N PRO A 24 -3.72 3.72 -4.24
CA PRO A 24 -4.84 3.53 -5.14
C PRO A 24 -4.33 3.17 -6.54
N ALA A 25 -4.94 2.16 -7.15
CA ALA A 25 -4.59 1.74 -8.49
C ALA A 25 -4.78 2.91 -9.47
N VAL A 26 -3.68 3.40 -10.05
CA VAL A 26 -3.73 4.34 -11.17
C VAL A 26 -4.19 3.54 -12.39
N LYS A 27 -5.48 3.64 -12.68
CA LYS A 27 -6.09 2.94 -13.81
C LYS A 27 -5.90 3.78 -15.08
N PRO A 28 -5.43 3.20 -16.19
CA PRO A 28 -5.35 3.92 -17.45
C PRO A 28 -6.75 4.33 -17.92
N GLN A 29 -6.82 5.37 -18.74
CA GLN A 29 -8.08 5.83 -19.33
C GLN A 29 -8.72 4.69 -20.12
N GLY A 30 -10.00 4.41 -19.85
CA GLY A 30 -10.74 3.31 -20.47
C GLY A 30 -10.72 1.98 -19.70
N TYR A 31 -10.04 1.90 -18.55
CA TYR A 31 -10.17 0.73 -17.67
C TYR A 31 -11.59 0.65 -17.10
N PHE A 32 -12.30 -0.46 -17.39
CA PHE A 32 -13.53 -0.83 -16.70
C PHE A 32 -13.52 -2.33 -16.39
N SER A 33 -14.07 -2.72 -15.23
CA SER A 33 -14.36 -4.12 -14.93
C SER A 33 -15.79 -4.42 -15.33
N ALA A 34 -15.99 -5.44 -16.18
CA ALA A 34 -17.32 -5.93 -16.56
C ALA A 34 -17.96 -6.84 -15.49
N TRP A 35 -17.20 -7.21 -14.46
CA TRP A 35 -17.71 -7.99 -13.33
C TRP A 35 -18.57 -7.11 -12.41
N PRO A 36 -19.69 -7.63 -11.89
CA PRO A 36 -20.45 -6.95 -10.84
C PRO A 36 -19.55 -6.70 -9.63
N GLU A 37 -19.66 -5.52 -9.01
CA GLU A 37 -19.07 -5.31 -7.69
C GLU A 37 -19.77 -6.24 -6.69
N TYR A 38 -19.00 -7.09 -6.01
CA TYR A 38 -19.49 -7.82 -4.86
C TYR A 38 -19.78 -6.82 -3.74
N PHE A 39 -21.04 -6.46 -3.58
CA PHE A 39 -21.48 -5.59 -2.49
C PHE A 39 -21.65 -6.41 -1.22
N HIS A 40 -20.88 -6.08 -0.19
CA HIS A 40 -21.14 -6.56 1.15
C HIS A 40 -22.26 -5.71 1.76
N SER A 41 -23.35 -6.36 2.16
CA SER A 41 -24.42 -5.73 2.91
C SER A 41 -24.05 -5.61 4.39
N PHE A 42 -24.79 -4.78 5.14
CA PHE A 42 -24.63 -4.69 6.59
C PHE A 42 -24.72 -6.08 7.28
N GLY A 43 -25.61 -6.95 6.79
CA GLY A 43 -25.79 -8.32 7.32
C GLY A 43 -24.54 -9.19 7.22
N ASP A 44 -23.70 -8.98 6.20
CA ASP A 44 -22.46 -9.73 5.99
C ASP A 44 -21.34 -9.33 6.97
N GLN A 45 -21.51 -8.19 7.64
CA GLN A 45 -20.53 -7.62 8.57
C GLN A 45 -20.88 -7.87 10.04
N VAL A 46 -22.07 -8.41 10.34
CA VAL A 46 -22.52 -8.69 11.71
C VAL A 46 -21.65 -9.78 12.34
N GLY A 47 -21.09 -9.49 13.52
CA GLY A 47 -20.25 -10.43 14.28
C GLY A 47 -18.76 -10.39 13.96
N GLN A 48 -18.32 -9.52 13.04
CA GLN A 48 -16.90 -9.27 12.79
C GLN A 48 -16.29 -8.44 13.94
N GLU A 49 -15.12 -8.82 14.42
CA GLU A 49 -14.38 -8.00 15.39
C GLU A 49 -13.80 -6.74 14.73
N PRO A 50 -14.00 -5.54 15.31
CA PRO A 50 -13.41 -4.32 14.77
C PRO A 50 -11.89 -4.38 14.89
N ARG A 51 -11.21 -4.45 13.75
CA ARG A 51 -9.76 -4.29 13.67
C ARG A 51 -9.43 -2.81 13.55
N MET A 52 -8.95 -2.18 14.61
CA MET A 52 -8.30 -0.86 14.52
C MET A 52 -7.06 -1.01 13.62
N ARG A 53 -7.19 -0.62 12.37
CA ARG A 53 -6.04 -0.46 11.48
C ARG A 53 -5.60 1.00 11.57
N ARG A 54 -4.35 1.23 11.99
CA ARG A 54 -3.70 2.50 11.63
C ARG A 54 -3.61 2.50 10.10
N PRO A 55 -4.09 3.53 9.40
CA PRO A 55 -3.96 3.58 7.95
C PRO A 55 -2.46 3.67 7.63
N LEU A 56 -1.91 2.56 7.15
CA LEU A 56 -0.66 2.54 6.42
C LEU A 56 -1.00 2.77 4.94
N PRO A 57 -0.07 3.33 4.17
CA PRO A 57 1.24 3.84 4.57
C PRO A 57 1.16 5.22 5.27
N SER A 58 2.09 5.49 6.20
CA SER A 58 2.22 6.82 6.81
C SER A 58 2.96 7.80 5.87
N PRO A 59 2.82 9.13 6.03
CA PRO A 59 3.54 10.11 5.20
C PRO A 59 5.05 9.88 5.15
N ARG A 60 5.65 9.55 6.30
CA ARG A 60 7.07 9.20 6.39
C ARG A 60 7.41 8.00 5.51
N MET A 61 6.59 6.95 5.53
CA MET A 61 6.82 5.76 4.71
C MET A 61 6.72 6.07 3.21
N ILE A 62 5.87 7.03 2.82
CA ILE A 62 5.75 7.46 1.42
C ILE A 62 7.02 8.19 0.99
N THR A 63 7.44 9.22 1.73
CA THR A 63 8.70 9.94 1.45
C THR A 63 9.88 8.98 1.44
N GLU A 64 9.85 8.01 2.35
CA GLU A 64 10.82 6.95 2.38
C GLU A 64 10.75 6.16 1.07
N ALA A 65 9.62 5.54 0.72
CA ALA A 65 9.47 4.78 -0.51
C ALA A 65 9.94 5.55 -1.76
N GLU A 66 9.63 6.83 -1.87
CA GLU A 66 10.04 7.70 -2.98
C GLU A 66 11.57 7.84 -3.09
N GLU A 67 12.27 8.08 -1.98
CA GLU A 67 13.75 8.15 -1.98
C GLU A 67 14.37 6.81 -2.43
N ALA A 68 13.75 5.67 -2.10
CA ALA A 68 14.22 4.35 -2.50
C ALA A 68 14.14 4.12 -4.02
N LEU A 69 13.21 4.79 -4.70
CA LEU A 69 13.02 4.68 -6.16
C LEU A 69 14.03 5.50 -6.96
N LEU A 70 14.82 6.36 -6.31
CA LEU A 70 15.83 7.22 -6.96
C LEU A 70 17.20 6.55 -7.08
N TRP A 71 17.33 5.33 -6.58
CA TRP A 71 18.55 4.52 -6.61
C TRP A 71 18.51 3.53 -7.77
#